data_AF-A0A8X6KA99-F1
#
_entry.id   AF-A0A8X6KA99-F1
#
_cell.length_a   1.000
_cell.length_b   1.000
_cell.length_c   1.000
_cell.angle_alpha   90.00
_cell.angle_beta   90.00
_cell.angle_gamma   90.00
#
_symmetry.space_group_name_H-M   'P 1'
#
loop_
_entity.id
_entity.type
_entity.pdbx_description
1 polymer ?
#
loop_
_entity_poly.entity_id
_entity_poly.type
_entity_poly.pdbx_seq_one_letter_code
_entity_poly.pdbx_strand_id
1 'polypeptide(L)' 'MAAMTSISMLIEDGDHVVTFDSVYHGTRTYLNIREKLGKVETTFADLRDPSELEKLMKPNTKMVWIEHK' A
#
# COMPACT_ATOMS: atom_id res chain seq x y z
N MET A 1 8.73 10.04 7.35
CA MET A 1 7.94 10.65 6.26
C MET A 1 8.75 10.78 4.97
N ALA A 2 9.93 11.41 4.95
CA ALA A 2 10.73 11.60 3.72
C ALA A 2 11.02 10.29 2.95
N ALA A 3 11.52 9.25 3.63
CA ALA A 3 11.79 7.96 2.99
C ALA A 3 10.54 7.31 2.37
N MET A 4 9.39 7.39 3.05
CA MET A 4 8.12 6.87 2.55
C MET A 4 7.65 7.64 1.32
N THR A 5 7.76 8.98 1.32
CA THR A 5 7.46 9.80 0.16
C THR A 5 8.37 9.44 -1.02
N SER A 6 9.68 9.27 -0.80
CA SER A 6 10.63 8.87 -1.84
C SER A 6 10.31 7.49 -2.44
N ILE A 7 10.00 6.49 -1.62
CA ILE A 7 9.62 5.15 -2.10
C ILE A 7 8.29 5.22 -2.86
N SER A 8 7.34 6.03 -2.37
CA SER A 8 6.03 6.16 -3.01
C SER A 8 6.06 6.88 -4.37
N MET A 9 7.16 7.58 -4.69
CA MET A 9 7.39 8.14 -6.02
C MET A 9 7.65 7.06 -7.09
N LEU A 10 7.93 5.81 -6.69
CA LEU A 10 8.04 4.67 -7.61
C LEU A 10 6.68 4.12 -8.05
N ILE A 11 5.59 4.61 -7.46
CA ILE A 11 4.23 4.16 -7.71
C ILE A 11 3.56 5.17 -8.64
N GLU A 12 3.10 4.70 -9.78
CA GLU A 12 2.46 5.50 -10.82
C GLU A 12 0.94 5.56 -10.65
N ASP A 13 0.27 6.34 -11.50
CA ASP A 13 -1.19 6.41 -11.49
C ASP A 13 -1.78 5.11 -12.06
N GLY A 14 -2.72 4.49 -11.33
CA GLY A 14 -3.34 3.20 -11.66
C GLY A 14 -2.68 1.97 -11.02
N ASP A 15 -1.56 2.15 -10.32
CA ASP A 15 -0.92 1.08 -9.56
C ASP A 15 -1.75 0.67 -8.34
N HIS A 16 -1.54 -0.58 -7.91
CA HIS A 16 -2.11 -1.14 -6.70
C HIS A 16 -1.05 -1.35 -5.61
N VAL A 17 -1.42 -0.98 -4.38
CA VAL A 17 -0.59 -1.12 -3.17
C VAL A 17 -1.31 -2.00 -2.15
N VAL A 18 -0.62 -3.01 -1.63
CA VAL A 18 -1.10 -3.82 -0.49
C VAL A 18 -0.33 -3.40 0.77
N THR A 19 -1.04 -3.16 1.87
CA THR A 19 -0.41 -2.77 3.14
C THR A 19 -1.16 -3.34 4.35
N PHE A 20 -0.50 -3.36 5.51
CA PHE A 20 -1.14 -3.76 6.76
C PHE A 20 -2.27 -2.82 7.16
N ASP A 21 -3.34 -3.37 7.73
CA ASP A 21 -4.43 -2.59 8.33
C ASP A 21 -3.96 -1.68 9.47
N SER A 22 -2.97 -2.13 10.25
CA SER A 22 -2.40 -1.45 11.42
C SER A 22 -1.14 -0.63 11.14
N VAL A 23 -0.88 -0.26 9.88
CA VAL A 23 0.28 0.54 9.46
C VAL A 23 0.32 1.91 10.16
N TYR A 24 1.51 2.51 10.26
CA TYR A 24 1.69 3.87 10.79
C TYR A 24 0.67 4.85 10.19
N HIS A 25 0.06 5.67 11.05
CA HIS A 25 -1.06 6.53 10.66
C HIS A 25 -0.72 7.49 9.52
N GLY A 26 0.52 8.00 9.44
CA GLY A 26 0.95 8.83 8.32
C GLY A 26 1.01 8.08 6.99
N THR A 27 1.40 6.80 7.00
CA THR A 27 1.40 5.93 5.82
C THR A 27 -0.03 5.72 5.33
N ARG A 28 -0.95 5.41 6.27
CA ARG A 28 -2.38 5.23 5.96
C ARG A 28 -3.01 6.51 5.39
N THR A 29 -2.75 7.65 6.00
CA THR A 29 -3.26 8.94 5.53
C THR A 29 -2.77 9.27 4.13
N TYR A 30 -1.48 9.05 3.83
CA TYR A 30 -0.93 9.28 2.50
C TYR A 30 -1.58 8.40 1.43
N LEU A 31 -1.71 7.08 1.66
CA LEU A 31 -2.33 6.17 0.70
C LEU A 31 -3.81 6.49 0.47
N ASN A 32 -4.56 6.77 1.54
CA ASN A 32 -5.96 7.18 1.43
C ASN A 32 -6.14 8.47 0.60
N ILE A 33 -5.21 9.43 0.69
CA ILE A 33 -5.26 10.65 -0.13
C ILE A 33 -5.05 10.30 -1.61
N ARG A 34 -4.09 9.43 -1.94
CA ARG A 34 -3.84 9.03 -3.34
C ARG A 34 -5.01 8.24 -3.92
N GLU A 35 -5.63 7.38 -3.12
CA GLU A 35 -6.82 6.63 -3.51
C GLU A 35 -8.02 7.54 -3.75
N LYS A 36 -8.28 8.52 -2.86
CA LYS A 36 -9.32 9.53 -3.09
C LYS A 36 -9.10 10.37 -4.34
N LEU A 37 -7.86 10.56 -4.77
CA LEU A 37 -7.51 11.24 -6.01
C LEU A 37 -7.61 10.32 -7.24
N GLY A 38 -7.99 9.05 -7.08
CA GLY A 38 -8.05 8.07 -8.16
C GLY A 38 -6.68 7.68 -8.72
N LYS A 39 -5.61 7.97 -7.99
CA LYS A 39 -4.23 7.76 -8.45
C LYS A 39 -3.71 6.37 -8.14
N VAL A 40 -4.06 5.81 -6.99
CA VAL A 40 -3.54 4.49 -6.57
C VAL A 40 -4.67 3.73 -5.91
N GLU A 41 -4.79 2.46 -6.21
CA GLU A 41 -5.69 1.56 -5.50
C GLU A 41 -4.98 0.99 -4.28
N THR A 42 -5.61 1.00 -3.10
CA THR A 42 -4.96 0.50 -1.87
C THR A 42 -5.79 -0.61 -1.22
N THR A 43 -5.17 -1.75 -0.96
CA THR A 43 -5.75 -2.80 -0.13
C THR A 43 -5.10 -2.80 1.25
N PHE A 44 -5.92 -2.61 2.28
CA PHE A 44 -5.52 -2.78 3.69
C PHE A 44 -5.97 -4.16 4.18
N ALA A 45 -5.03 -5.00 4.59
CA ALA A 45 -5.31 -6.36 5.05
C ALA A 45 -4.37 -6.80 6.18
N ASP A 46 -4.72 -7.87 6.87
CA ASP A 46 -3.81 -8.56 7.78
C ASP A 46 -2.90 -9.48 6.97
N LEU A 47 -1.61 -9.13 6.87
CA LEU A 47 -0.63 -9.86 6.05
C LEU A 47 0.26 -10.79 6.90
N ARG A 48 -0.21 -11.21 8.08
CA ARG A 48 0.51 -12.19 8.93
C ARG A 48 0.57 -13.58 8.31
N ASP A 49 -0.39 -13.91 7.46
CA ASP A 49 -0.39 -15.14 6.66
C ASP A 49 0.03 -14.80 5.20
N PRO A 50 1.19 -15.30 4.74
CA PRO A 50 1.63 -15.11 3.35
C PRO A 50 0.63 -15.63 2.31
N SER A 51 -0.20 -16.62 2.65
CA SER A 51 -1.21 -17.20 1.75
C SER A 51 -2.34 -16.22 1.43
N GLU A 52 -2.61 -15.28 2.34
CA GLU A 52 -3.58 -14.21 2.11
C GLU A 52 -3.00 -13.17 1.14
N LEU A 53 -1.69 -12.89 1.20
CA LEU A 53 -1.05 -11.94 0.29
C LEU A 53 -1.23 -12.35 -1.17
N GLU A 54 -1.04 -13.64 -1.50
CA GLU A 54 -1.21 -14.15 -2.87
C GLU A 54 -2.60 -13.84 -3.45
N LYS A 55 -3.65 -13.91 -2.62
CA LYS A 55 -5.03 -13.63 -3.04
C LYS A 55 -5.29 -12.14 -3.30
N LEU A 56 -4.49 -11.27 -2.69
CA LEU A 56 -4.60 -9.81 -2.83
C LEU A 56 -3.78 -9.27 -3.99
N MET A 57 -2.93 -10.10 -4.61
CA MET A 57 -2.15 -9.71 -5.77
C MET A 57 -3.04 -9.52 -6.99
N LYS A 58 -2.92 -8.35 -7.60
CA LYS A 58 -3.53 -7.95 -8.88
C LYS A 58 -2.44 -7.75 -9.94
N PRO A 59 -2.76 -7.81 -11.25
CA PRO A 59 -1.78 -7.57 -12.32
C PRO A 59 -1.04 -6.22 -12.23
N ASN A 60 -1.67 -5.21 -11.64
CA ASN A 60 -1.10 -3.87 -11.40
C ASN A 60 -0.53 -3.69 -9.98
N THR A 61 -0.34 -4.77 -9.19
CA THR A 61 0.23 -4.63 -7.84
C THR A 61 1.72 -4.31 -7.95
N LYS A 62 2.08 -3.11 -7.53
CA LYS A 62 3.45 -2.60 -7.68
C LYS A 62 4.22 -2.55 -6.37
N MET A 63 3.51 -2.51 -5.23
CA MET A 63 4.14 -2.44 -3.91
C MET A 63 3.35 -3.22 -2.86
N VAL A 64 4.10 -3.93 -2.01
CA VAL A 64 3.59 -4.49 -0.74
C VAL A 64 4.36 -3.78 0.39
N TRP A 65 3.64 -3.04 1.24
CA TRP A 65 4.22 -2.29 2.35
C TRP A 65 3.95 -3.00 3.67
N ILE A 66 5.01 -3.51 4.29
CA ILE A 66 4.92 -4.27 5.54
C ILE A 66 5.62 -3.49 6.66
N GLU A 67 4.92 -3.32 7.77
CA GLU A 67 5.48 -2.81 9.02
C GLU A 67 5.32 -3.90 10.09
N HIS A 68 6.44 -4.40 10.62
CA HIS A 68 6.45 -5.25 11.80
C HIS A 68 6.64 -4.35 13.02
N LYS A 69 5.78 -4.48 14.04
CA LYS A 69 6.04 -3.91 15.37
C LYS A 69 6.88 -4.86 16.20
#